data_AF-A0A351IV92-F1
#
_entry.id   AF-A0A351IV92-F1
#
_cell.length_a   1.000
_cell.length_b   1.000
_cell.length_c   1.000
_cell.angle_alpha   90.00
_cell.angle_beta   90.00
_cell.angle_gamma   90.00
#
_symmetry.space_group_name_H-M   'P 1'
#
loop_
_entity.id
_entity.type
_entity.pdbx_description
1 polymer ?
#
loop_
_entity_poly.entity_id
_entity_poly.type
_entity_poly.pdbx_seq_one_letter_code
_entity_poly.pdbx_strand_id
1 'polypeptide(L)'
;RLREGTSESLAAIAEATLDLNGMAIRAHASADTMIEAIDKLDDRLGQRLRRHRKRLEGRRHDREPEPVASHPGFALIPPDEREVVRHKSLAMHPMTVEEAADEMDLLDHGFYLYLDTDHDIDRVVFHNGDGAIHVIPAVDGEDLPGDTRPPIHAATLVLNHLPLLDAEVLLDEGDESFVFFAEPDSGRGQVLYRRFDGHYGLISPAI
;
A
#
# COMPACT_ATOMS: atom_id res chain seq x y z
N ARG A 1 8.89 -47.04 -31.52
CA ARG A 1 9.82 -46.45 -30.53
C ARG A 1 9.39 -45.01 -30.34
N LEU A 2 8.87 -44.68 -29.15
CA LEU A 2 8.47 -43.32 -28.76
C LEU A 2 9.69 -42.39 -28.72
N ARG A 3 9.45 -41.12 -29.05
CA ARG A 3 10.17 -39.97 -28.49
C ARG A 3 9.12 -38.97 -28.00
N GLU A 4 8.83 -39.03 -26.70
CA GLU A 4 8.36 -37.88 -25.94
C GLU A 4 9.57 -37.00 -25.61
N GLY A 5 9.37 -35.68 -25.58
CA GLY A 5 10.41 -34.70 -25.27
C GLY A 5 9.88 -33.28 -25.32
N THR A 6 9.11 -32.91 -24.29
CA THR A 6 8.94 -31.57 -23.69
C THR A 6 8.66 -30.39 -24.63
N SER A 7 7.36 -30.06 -24.79
CA SER A 7 6.97 -28.69 -25.08
C SER A 7 7.25 -27.88 -23.81
N GLU A 8 8.24 -26.99 -23.84
CA GLU A 8 8.39 -25.95 -22.82
C GLU A 8 7.09 -25.12 -22.84
N SER A 9 6.27 -25.25 -21.80
CA SER A 9 5.06 -24.45 -21.67
C SER A 9 5.48 -23.06 -21.22
N LEU A 10 5.68 -22.16 -22.18
CA LEU A 10 5.81 -20.73 -21.89
C LEU A 10 4.51 -20.24 -21.24
N ALA A 11 4.63 -19.41 -20.21
CA ALA A 11 3.47 -18.78 -19.57
C ALA A 11 2.65 -18.02 -20.63
N ALA A 12 1.34 -18.26 -20.64
CA ALA A 12 0.42 -17.52 -21.48
C ALA A 12 0.18 -16.13 -20.89
N ILE A 13 0.21 -15.11 -21.73
CA ILE A 13 -0.03 -13.72 -21.36
C ILE A 13 -1.28 -13.24 -22.09
N ALA A 14 -2.21 -12.64 -21.36
CA ALA A 14 -3.40 -11.99 -21.89
C ALA A 14 -3.34 -10.50 -21.55
N GLU A 15 -3.63 -9.64 -22.53
CA GLU A 15 -3.70 -8.18 -22.36
C GLU A 15 -4.99 -7.65 -22.98
N ALA A 16 -5.65 -6.72 -22.28
CA ALA A 16 -6.81 -6.00 -22.79
C ALA A 16 -6.63 -4.49 -22.58
N THR A 17 -7.08 -3.70 -23.55
CA THR A 17 -7.19 -2.23 -23.44
C THR A 17 -8.59 -1.81 -23.90
N LEU A 18 -9.33 -1.11 -23.05
CA LEU A 18 -10.67 -0.58 -23.31
C LEU A 18 -10.62 0.95 -23.26
N ASP A 19 -11.22 1.63 -24.23
CA ASP A 19 -11.47 3.07 -24.16
C ASP A 19 -12.89 3.32 -23.64
N LEU A 20 -13.00 4.03 -22.51
CA LEU A 20 -14.26 4.52 -21.98
C LEU A 20 -14.24 6.04 -21.91
N ASN A 21 -14.97 6.69 -22.81
CA ASN A 21 -15.12 8.16 -22.86
C ASN A 21 -13.76 8.91 -22.92
N GLY A 22 -12.79 8.40 -23.68
CA GLY A 22 -11.45 8.98 -23.82
C GLY A 22 -10.49 8.60 -22.69
N MET A 23 -10.87 7.66 -21.82
CA MET A 23 -10.01 7.10 -20.78
C MET A 23 -9.70 5.64 -21.11
N ALA A 24 -8.43 5.33 -21.35
CA ALA A 24 -7.96 3.98 -21.54
C ALA A 24 -7.87 3.22 -20.20
N ILE A 25 -8.51 2.06 -20.13
CA ILE A 25 -8.40 1.07 -19.05
C ILE A 25 -7.68 -0.14 -19.62
N ARG A 26 -6.46 -0.40 -19.16
CA ARG A 26 -5.68 -1.58 -19.55
C ARG A 26 -5.80 -2.66 -18.48
N ALA A 27 -5.48 -3.90 -18.80
CA ALA A 27 -5.17 -4.94 -17.84
C ALA A 27 -4.29 -5.99 -18.54
N HIS A 28 -3.43 -6.65 -17.77
CA HIS A 28 -2.70 -7.82 -18.23
C HIS A 28 -2.79 -8.95 -17.20
N ALA A 29 -2.59 -10.18 -17.63
CA ALA A 29 -2.50 -11.33 -16.74
C ALA A 29 -1.62 -12.41 -17.39
N SER A 30 -0.90 -13.16 -16.56
CA SER A 30 -0.13 -14.32 -16.97
C SER A 30 -0.59 -15.57 -16.23
N ALA A 31 -0.56 -16.71 -16.90
CA ALA A 31 -0.87 -18.01 -16.31
C ALA A 31 -0.24 -19.16 -17.12
N ASP A 32 -0.26 -20.36 -16.55
CA ASP A 32 0.29 -21.56 -17.20
C ASP A 32 -0.53 -21.97 -18.44
N THR A 33 -1.80 -21.56 -18.49
CA THR A 33 -2.68 -21.80 -19.62
C THR A 33 -3.33 -20.52 -20.11
N MET A 34 -3.64 -20.47 -21.40
CA MET A 34 -4.33 -19.33 -22.02
C MET A 34 -5.70 -19.07 -21.38
N ILE A 35 -6.43 -20.12 -21.00
CA ILE A 35 -7.76 -19.99 -20.38
C ILE A 35 -7.64 -19.30 -19.03
N GLU A 36 -6.70 -19.75 -18.19
CA GLU A 36 -6.47 -19.16 -16.87
C GLU A 36 -5.95 -17.72 -16.96
N ALA A 37 -5.12 -17.40 -17.97
CA ALA A 37 -4.68 -16.03 -18.19
C ALA A 37 -5.85 -15.12 -18.58
N ILE A 38 -6.83 -15.63 -19.35
CA ILE A 38 -8.05 -14.90 -19.71
C ILE A 38 -8.97 -14.72 -18.51
N ASP A 39 -9.18 -15.74 -17.69
CA ASP A 39 -10.02 -15.65 -16.48
C ASP A 39 -9.43 -14.62 -15.50
N LYS A 40 -8.11 -14.68 -15.25
CA LYS A 40 -7.39 -13.68 -14.45
C LYS A 40 -7.47 -12.27 -15.05
N LEU A 41 -7.42 -12.15 -16.37
CA LEU A 41 -7.59 -10.89 -17.05
C LEU A 41 -9.00 -10.33 -16.88
N ASP A 42 -10.03 -11.17 -16.97
CA ASP A 42 -11.44 -10.79 -16.79
C ASP A 42 -11.71 -10.30 -15.37
N ASP A 43 -11.20 -11.01 -14.36
CA ASP A 43 -11.29 -10.59 -12.96
C ASP A 43 -10.65 -9.21 -12.74
N ARG A 44 -9.41 -9.03 -13.22
CA ARG A 44 -8.66 -7.76 -13.12
C ARG A 44 -9.37 -6.63 -13.85
N LEU A 45 -9.84 -6.87 -15.08
CA LEU A 45 -10.55 -5.87 -15.87
C LEU A 45 -11.90 -5.51 -15.24
N GLY A 46 -12.65 -6.50 -14.78
CA GLY A 46 -13.93 -6.32 -14.09
C GLY A 46 -13.79 -5.50 -12.81
N GLN A 47 -12.73 -5.73 -12.03
CA GLN A 47 -12.45 -4.94 -10.84
C GLN A 47 -12.09 -3.49 -11.20
N ARG A 48 -11.23 -3.26 -12.20
CA ARG A 48 -10.91 -1.91 -12.69
C ARG A 48 -12.15 -1.16 -13.20
N LEU A 49 -13.07 -1.83 -13.90
CA LEU A 49 -14.34 -1.24 -14.35
C LEU A 49 -15.29 -0.87 -13.21
N ARG A 50 -15.43 -1.75 -12.21
CA ARG A 50 -16.21 -1.47 -10.99
C ARG A 50 -15.64 -0.28 -10.22
N ARG A 51 -14.31 -0.21 -10.05
CA ARG A 51 -13.60 0.93 -9.43
C ARG A 51 -13.83 2.22 -10.22
N HIS A 52 -13.74 2.19 -11.55
CA HIS A 52 -13.99 3.35 -12.40
C HIS A 52 -15.44 3.87 -12.26
N ARG A 53 -16.41 2.96 -12.24
CA ARG A 53 -17.83 3.30 -12.01
C ARG A 53 -18.04 3.96 -10.65
N LYS A 54 -17.52 3.35 -9.57
CA LYS A 54 -17.62 3.91 -8.20
C LYS A 54 -17.00 5.31 -8.13
N ARG A 55 -15.88 5.55 -8.84
CA ARG A 55 -15.22 6.86 -8.94
C ARG A 55 -16.06 7.91 -9.67
N LEU A 56 -16.76 7.53 -10.74
CA LEU A 56 -17.68 8.43 -11.45
C LEU A 56 -18.92 8.76 -10.60
N GLU A 57 -19.40 7.79 -9.82
CA GLU A 57 -20.52 7.97 -8.89
C GLU A 57 -20.11 8.86 -7.70
N GLY A 58 -18.90 8.67 -7.14
CA GLY A 58 -18.33 9.53 -6.09
C GLY A 58 -18.04 10.97 -6.55
N ARG A 59 -17.49 11.16 -7.76
CA ARG A 59 -17.24 12.51 -8.33
C ARG A 59 -18.50 13.31 -8.67
N ARG A 60 -19.67 12.66 -8.78
CA ARG A 60 -20.95 13.35 -8.93
C ARG A 60 -21.50 13.84 -7.58
N HIS A 61 -21.03 13.27 -6.47
CA HIS A 61 -21.46 13.64 -5.13
C HIS A 61 -20.51 14.66 -4.49
N ASP A 62 -19.21 14.60 -4.80
CA ASP A 62 -18.20 15.47 -4.17
C ASP A 62 -17.52 16.36 -5.23
N ARG A 63 -18.15 17.50 -5.51
CA ARG A 63 -17.51 18.60 -6.21
C ARG A 63 -17.39 19.81 -5.30
N GLU A 64 -16.48 19.72 -4.34
CA GLU A 64 -15.62 20.80 -3.86
C GLU A 64 -14.25 20.16 -3.53
N PRO A 65 -13.12 20.83 -3.81
CA PRO A 65 -11.83 20.36 -3.33
C PRO A 65 -11.81 20.57 -1.82
N GLU A 66 -12.26 19.56 -1.08
CA GLU A 66 -12.00 19.47 0.35
C GLU A 66 -10.47 19.48 0.51
N PRO A 67 -9.91 20.37 1.35
CA PRO A 67 -8.50 20.33 1.66
C PRO A 67 -8.20 18.94 2.22
N VAL A 68 -7.15 18.29 1.70
CA VAL A 68 -6.53 17.10 2.28
C VAL A 68 -6.63 17.24 3.79
N ALA A 69 -7.38 16.35 4.45
CA ALA A 69 -7.78 16.50 5.84
C ALA A 69 -6.57 16.94 6.67
N SER A 70 -6.53 18.25 6.97
CA SER A 70 -5.57 18.79 7.91
C SER A 70 -6.00 18.19 9.23
N HIS A 71 -5.25 17.19 9.70
CA HIS A 71 -5.53 16.48 10.93
C HIS A 71 -5.91 17.52 12.00
N PRO A 72 -7.09 17.43 12.64
CA PRO A 72 -7.43 18.33 13.73
C PRO A 72 -6.27 18.26 14.73
N GLY A 73 -5.69 19.43 15.04
CA GLY A 73 -4.43 19.52 15.77
C GLY A 73 -4.39 18.55 16.95
N PHE A 74 -3.34 17.73 16.98
CA PHE A 74 -3.13 16.75 18.05
C PHE A 74 -3.26 17.42 19.42
N ALA A 75 -3.84 16.71 20.39
CA ALA A 75 -3.78 17.18 21.77
C ALA A 75 -2.31 17.44 22.13
N LEU A 76 -2.03 18.65 22.63
CA LEU A 76 -0.68 19.08 22.97
C LEU A 76 -0.28 18.47 24.32
N ILE A 77 0.19 17.22 24.27
CA ILE A 77 0.84 16.54 25.39
C ILE A 77 2.36 16.63 25.19
N PRO A 78 3.13 17.02 26.23
CA PRO A 78 4.59 17.02 26.18
C PRO A 78 5.13 15.66 25.72
N PRO A 79 6.17 15.60 24.87
CA PRO A 79 6.78 14.34 24.41
C PRO A 79 7.08 13.35 25.53
N ASP A 80 7.57 13.83 26.67
CA ASP A 80 7.92 13.03 27.86
C ASP A 80 6.72 12.47 28.63
N GLU A 81 5.50 12.95 28.34
CA GLU A 81 4.24 12.45 28.90
C GLU A 81 3.48 11.54 27.91
N ARG A 82 4.02 11.31 26.71
CA ARG A 82 3.38 10.44 25.71
C ARG A 82 3.71 8.98 25.98
N GLU A 83 2.76 8.13 25.60
CA GLU A 83 2.83 6.70 25.82
C GLU A 83 2.17 5.98 24.64
N VAL A 84 2.56 4.73 24.38
CA VAL A 84 1.83 3.86 23.46
C VAL A 84 0.56 3.35 24.12
N VAL A 85 -0.55 4.07 23.93
CA VAL A 85 -1.84 3.75 24.55
C VAL A 85 -2.69 2.80 23.70
N ARG A 86 -2.30 2.54 22.45
CA ARG A 86 -3.05 1.70 21.51
C ARG A 86 -2.14 0.72 20.77
N HIS A 87 -2.46 -0.58 20.86
CA HIS A 87 -1.82 -1.65 20.09
C HIS A 87 -2.81 -2.32 19.14
N LYS A 88 -2.67 -2.14 17.82
CA LYS A 88 -3.52 -2.78 16.81
C LYS A 88 -2.72 -3.88 16.11
N SER A 89 -3.06 -5.14 16.38
CA SER A 89 -2.54 -6.27 15.61
C SER A 89 -3.33 -6.44 14.32
N LEU A 90 -2.64 -6.56 13.18
CA LEU A 90 -3.24 -6.70 11.86
C LEU A 90 -2.96 -8.09 11.29
N ALA A 91 -4.02 -8.86 11.01
CA ALA A 91 -3.92 -10.09 10.24
C ALA A 91 -3.76 -9.73 8.75
N MET A 92 -2.53 -9.48 8.35
CA MET A 92 -2.20 -9.05 7.00
C MET A 92 -2.34 -10.21 6.01
N HIS A 93 -3.08 -9.99 4.95
CA HIS A 93 -3.11 -10.88 3.80
C HIS A 93 -2.09 -10.34 2.78
N PRO A 94 -1.31 -11.21 2.12
CA PRO A 94 -0.44 -10.79 1.03
C PRO A 94 -1.25 -10.03 -0.04
N MET A 95 -0.77 -8.86 -0.47
CA MET A 95 -1.37 -8.08 -1.55
C MET A 95 -0.32 -7.28 -2.34
N THR A 96 -0.69 -6.79 -3.53
CA THR A 96 0.19 -5.91 -4.31
C THR A 96 0.23 -4.50 -3.75
N VAL A 97 1.23 -3.71 -4.16
CA VAL A 97 1.34 -2.30 -3.76
C VAL A 97 0.14 -1.45 -4.21
N GLU A 98 -0.49 -1.76 -5.35
CA GLU A 98 -1.69 -1.04 -5.80
C GLU A 98 -2.92 -1.41 -4.96
N GLU A 99 -3.04 -2.68 -4.57
CA GLU A 99 -4.12 -3.13 -3.68
C GLU A 99 -3.99 -2.49 -2.30
N ALA A 100 -2.77 -2.41 -1.76
CA ALA A 100 -2.49 -1.72 -0.51
C ALA A 100 -2.85 -0.23 -0.60
N ALA A 101 -2.52 0.43 -1.72
CA ALA A 101 -2.91 1.82 -1.97
C ALA A 101 -4.43 2.00 -2.03
N ASP A 102 -5.16 1.07 -2.65
CA ASP A 102 -6.63 1.11 -2.67
C ASP A 102 -7.24 0.91 -1.27
N GLU A 103 -6.67 0.03 -0.43
CA GLU A 103 -7.12 -0.16 0.95
C GLU A 103 -6.82 1.07 1.82
N MET A 104 -5.67 1.72 1.63
CA MET A 104 -5.33 2.99 2.27
C MET A 104 -6.38 4.07 1.97
N ASP A 105 -6.72 4.25 0.70
CA ASP A 105 -7.75 5.20 0.25
C ASP A 105 -9.14 4.85 0.80
N LEU A 106 -9.51 3.55 0.79
CA LEU A 106 -10.82 3.09 1.24
C LEU A 106 -11.05 3.33 2.73
N LEU A 107 -9.99 3.24 3.53
CA LEU A 107 -10.01 3.50 4.97
C LEU A 107 -9.91 4.99 5.31
N ASP A 108 -9.68 5.86 4.32
CA ASP A 108 -9.38 7.28 4.52
C ASP A 108 -8.22 7.46 5.52
N HIS A 109 -7.12 6.74 5.27
CA HIS A 109 -5.93 6.72 6.11
C HIS A 109 -4.73 7.30 5.34
N GLY A 110 -3.84 7.99 6.06
CA GLY A 110 -2.61 8.54 5.45
C GLY A 110 -1.54 7.50 5.16
N PHE A 111 -1.68 6.28 5.69
CA PHE A 111 -0.75 5.17 5.49
C PHE A 111 -1.46 3.81 5.66
N TYR A 112 -0.88 2.75 5.10
CA TYR A 112 -1.36 1.38 5.25
C TYR A 112 -0.22 0.37 5.26
N LEU A 113 -0.14 -0.42 6.33
CA LEU A 113 0.83 -1.52 6.51
C LEU A 113 0.27 -2.81 5.88
N TYR A 114 1.07 -3.46 5.04
CA TYR A 114 0.70 -4.69 4.33
C TYR A 114 1.90 -5.63 4.16
N LEU A 115 1.61 -6.88 3.78
CA LEU A 115 2.61 -7.85 3.34
C LEU A 115 2.65 -7.86 1.81
N ASP A 116 3.79 -7.52 1.24
CA ASP A 116 3.99 -7.43 -0.21
C ASP A 116 4.10 -8.83 -0.84
N THR A 117 3.19 -9.14 -1.78
CA THR A 117 3.18 -10.43 -2.50
C THR A 117 4.40 -10.65 -3.38
N ASP A 118 4.98 -9.58 -3.93
CA ASP A 118 6.05 -9.70 -4.91
C ASP A 118 7.42 -9.88 -4.23
N HIS A 119 7.55 -9.33 -3.02
CA HIS A 119 8.83 -9.26 -2.30
C HIS A 119 8.86 -10.04 -0.98
N ASP A 120 7.71 -10.54 -0.50
CA ASP A 120 7.54 -11.27 0.76
C ASP A 120 8.08 -10.51 1.98
N ILE A 121 7.81 -9.20 2.03
CA ILE A 121 8.23 -8.29 3.09
C ILE A 121 7.07 -7.42 3.56
N ASP A 122 7.09 -7.01 4.82
CA ASP A 122 6.14 -6.03 5.33
C ASP A 122 6.52 -4.63 4.78
N ARG A 123 5.55 -3.92 4.20
CA ARG A 123 5.72 -2.59 3.61
C ARG A 123 4.59 -1.66 4.02
N VAL A 124 4.84 -0.36 3.87
CA VAL A 124 3.85 0.69 4.10
C VAL A 124 3.69 1.51 2.82
N VAL A 125 2.45 1.64 2.34
CA VAL A 125 2.07 2.71 1.41
C VAL A 125 1.59 3.93 2.20
N PHE A 126 1.90 5.14 1.74
CA PHE A 126 1.50 6.37 2.43
C PHE A 126 1.41 7.59 1.51
N HIS A 127 0.74 8.63 1.99
CA HIS A 127 0.73 9.96 1.37
C HIS A 127 1.72 10.89 2.07
N ASN A 128 2.56 11.58 1.30
CA ASN A 128 3.54 12.55 1.82
C ASN A 128 3.07 14.02 1.69
N GLY A 129 1.75 14.24 1.59
CA GLY A 129 1.15 15.58 1.42
C GLY A 129 1.36 16.24 0.05
N ASP A 130 2.18 15.67 -0.83
CA ASP A 130 2.40 16.08 -2.22
C ASP A 130 1.30 15.60 -3.20
N GLY A 131 0.36 14.81 -2.70
CA GLY A 131 -0.70 14.18 -3.48
C GLY A 131 -0.26 12.94 -4.26
N ALA A 132 0.99 12.49 -4.07
CA ALA A 132 1.48 11.21 -4.56
C ALA A 132 1.34 10.11 -3.50
N ILE A 133 1.51 8.86 -3.93
CA ILE A 133 1.61 7.71 -3.04
C ILE A 133 3.07 7.28 -3.01
N HIS A 134 3.56 6.95 -1.84
CA HIS A 134 4.91 6.47 -1.61
C HIS A 134 4.86 5.09 -0.98
N VAL A 135 5.88 4.26 -1.21
CA VAL A 135 6.03 2.94 -0.61
C VAL A 135 7.40 2.78 0.04
N ILE A 136 7.43 2.20 1.25
CA ILE A 136 8.64 1.90 2.03
C ILE A 136 8.59 0.48 2.61
N PRO A 137 9.73 -0.21 2.78
CA PRO A 137 11.03 0.06 2.16
C PRO A 137 10.97 0.04 0.65
N ALA A 138 11.87 0.78 0.00
CA ALA A 138 12.21 0.53 -1.39
C ALA A 138 12.93 -0.82 -1.54
N VAL A 139 12.66 -1.52 -2.63
CA VAL A 139 13.37 -2.76 -3.00
C VAL A 139 14.28 -2.48 -4.20
N ASP A 140 15.53 -2.92 -4.12
CA ASP A 140 16.53 -2.66 -5.16
C ASP A 140 16.10 -3.26 -6.52
N GLY A 141 15.98 -2.39 -7.52
CA GLY A 141 15.62 -2.78 -8.88
C GLY A 141 14.13 -3.08 -9.09
N GLU A 142 13.26 -2.71 -8.14
CA GLU A 142 11.81 -2.86 -8.31
C GLU A 142 11.25 -1.93 -9.39
N ASP A 143 10.29 -2.44 -10.17
CA ASP A 143 9.52 -1.66 -11.15
C ASP A 143 8.14 -1.37 -10.56
N LEU A 144 8.00 -0.21 -9.92
CA LEU A 144 6.72 0.18 -9.33
C LEU A 144 5.69 0.52 -10.40
N PRO A 145 4.39 0.24 -10.17
CA PRO A 145 3.31 0.53 -11.10
C PRO A 145 3.23 2.02 -11.49
N GLY A 146 3.77 2.35 -12.67
CA GLY A 146 3.83 3.74 -13.17
C GLY A 146 2.54 4.29 -13.78
N ASP A 147 1.51 3.45 -14.00
CA ASP A 147 0.22 3.85 -14.57
C ASP A 147 -0.86 4.16 -13.50
N THR A 148 -0.48 4.07 -12.22
CA THR A 148 -1.32 4.40 -11.08
C THR A 148 -1.64 5.90 -11.07
N ARG A 149 -2.83 6.23 -10.52
CA ARG A 149 -3.27 7.62 -10.35
C ARG A 149 -3.83 7.79 -8.95
N PRO A 150 -3.08 8.42 -8.03
CA PRO A 150 -1.75 9.04 -8.23
C PRO A 150 -0.62 8.00 -8.47
N PRO A 151 0.53 8.41 -9.04
CA PRO A 151 1.69 7.53 -9.21
C PRO A 151 2.24 7.08 -7.86
N ILE A 152 2.77 5.85 -7.82
CA ILE A 152 3.45 5.28 -6.66
C ILE A 152 4.96 5.44 -6.81
N HIS A 153 5.61 6.01 -5.80
CA HIS A 153 7.05 6.25 -5.74
C HIS A 153 7.71 5.45 -4.63
N ALA A 154 8.93 4.96 -4.88
CA ALA A 154 9.72 4.34 -3.83
C ALA A 154 10.29 5.43 -2.91
N ALA A 155 10.23 5.22 -1.61
CA ALA A 155 10.94 6.03 -0.63
C ALA A 155 11.95 5.15 0.15
N THR A 156 13.08 5.74 0.54
CA THR A 156 14.23 4.98 1.07
C THR A 156 14.29 4.99 2.60
N LEU A 157 13.42 5.73 3.30
CA LEU A 157 13.52 5.84 4.75
C LEU A 157 12.98 4.56 5.42
N VAL A 158 13.87 3.57 5.59
CA VAL A 158 13.67 2.46 6.53
C VAL A 158 14.79 2.44 7.53
N LEU A 159 14.40 2.50 8.80
CA LEU A 159 15.31 2.35 9.91
C LEU A 159 15.24 0.89 10.35
N ASN A 160 16.23 0.10 9.91
CA ASN A 160 16.32 -1.31 10.25
C ASN A 160 16.51 -1.50 11.77
N HIS A 161 15.72 -2.41 12.36
CA HIS A 161 15.80 -2.88 13.76
C HIS A 161 15.90 -1.78 14.83
N LEU A 162 14.98 -0.81 14.76
CA LEU A 162 14.91 0.29 15.70
C LEU A 162 14.16 -0.13 16.99
N PRO A 163 14.73 0.08 18.20
CA PRO A 163 13.97 -0.01 19.44
C PRO A 163 12.78 0.95 19.44
N LEU A 164 11.67 0.56 20.08
CA LEU A 164 10.45 1.38 20.14
C LEU A 164 10.72 2.79 20.67
N LEU A 165 11.57 2.93 21.69
CA LEU A 165 11.94 4.23 22.26
C LEU A 165 12.61 5.16 21.23
N ASP A 166 13.46 4.61 20.36
CA ASP A 166 14.11 5.41 19.33
C ASP A 166 13.11 5.78 18.21
N ALA A 167 12.11 4.93 17.95
CA ALA A 167 11.01 5.26 17.04
C ALA A 167 10.13 6.40 17.60
N GLU A 168 9.89 6.43 18.91
CA GLU A 168 9.18 7.52 19.59
C GLU A 168 9.92 8.85 19.43
N VAL A 169 11.24 8.86 19.68
CA VAL A 169 12.08 10.06 19.53
C VAL A 169 12.01 10.61 18.11
N LEU A 170 12.11 9.75 17.09
CA LEU A 170 12.03 10.19 15.69
C LEU A 170 10.67 10.76 15.33
N LEU A 171 9.59 10.16 15.84
CA LEU A 171 8.24 10.67 15.61
C LEU A 171 8.00 12.00 16.34
N ASP A 172 8.73 12.27 17.42
CA ASP A 172 8.69 13.52 18.15
C ASP A 172 9.50 14.65 17.51
N GLU A 173 10.70 14.33 17.03
CA GLU A 173 11.64 15.28 16.44
C GLU A 173 11.37 15.56 14.95
N GLY A 174 10.72 14.62 14.26
CA GLY A 174 10.37 14.73 12.85
C GLY A 174 8.97 15.30 12.59
N ASP A 175 8.75 15.69 11.33
CA ASP A 175 7.42 16.06 10.80
C ASP A 175 6.68 14.84 10.21
N GLU A 176 7.23 13.64 10.37
CA GLU A 176 6.67 12.41 9.84
C GLU A 176 5.35 12.06 10.53
N SER A 177 4.36 11.62 9.75
CA SER A 177 3.06 11.20 10.30
C SER A 177 3.13 9.84 11.00
N PHE A 178 4.14 9.04 10.68
CA PHE A 178 4.41 7.73 11.26
C PHE A 178 5.89 7.37 11.13
N VAL A 179 6.32 6.35 11.89
CA VAL A 179 7.64 5.72 11.77
C VAL A 179 7.43 4.23 11.48
N PHE A 180 8.02 3.75 10.38
CA PHE A 180 8.08 2.33 10.06
C PHE A 180 9.44 1.74 10.46
N PHE A 181 9.42 0.62 11.17
CA PHE A 181 10.63 -0.05 11.66
C PHE A 181 10.39 -1.56 11.79
N ALA A 182 11.46 -2.36 11.65
CA ALA A 182 11.38 -3.79 11.87
C ALA A 182 11.59 -4.14 13.35
N GLU A 183 10.79 -5.08 13.89
CA GLU A 183 11.04 -5.65 15.22
C GLU A 183 12.40 -6.38 15.23
N PRO A 184 13.26 -6.18 16.24
CA PRO A 184 14.56 -6.87 16.31
C PRO A 184 14.47 -8.40 16.32
N ASP A 185 13.49 -8.96 17.02
CA ASP A 185 13.41 -10.41 17.25
C ASP A 185 12.76 -11.15 16.08
N SER A 186 11.69 -10.62 15.50
CA SER A 186 10.95 -11.27 14.41
C SER A 186 11.30 -10.75 13.01
N GLY A 187 11.93 -9.58 12.90
CA GLY A 187 12.14 -8.88 11.63
C GLY A 187 10.85 -8.33 11.00
N ARG A 188 9.70 -8.47 11.67
CA ARG A 188 8.39 -8.02 11.16
C ARG A 188 8.28 -6.50 11.22
N GLY A 189 7.76 -5.91 10.17
CA GLY A 189 7.57 -4.46 10.04
C GLY A 189 6.43 -3.96 10.93
N GLN A 190 6.67 -2.87 11.66
CA GLN A 190 5.73 -2.23 12.56
C GLN A 190 5.62 -0.73 12.24
N VAL A 191 4.48 -0.14 12.60
CA VAL A 191 4.23 1.30 12.42
C VAL A 191 3.86 1.94 13.75
N LEU A 192 4.67 2.93 14.16
CA LEU A 192 4.35 3.86 15.24
C LEU A 192 3.76 5.14 14.63
N TYR A 193 2.65 5.65 15.17
CA TYR A 193 2.03 6.87 14.66
C TYR A 193 1.42 7.72 15.78
N ARG A 194 1.22 9.00 15.49
CA ARG A 194 0.60 9.94 16.43
C ARG A 194 -0.91 9.87 16.36
N ARG A 195 -1.55 9.70 17.51
CA ARG A 195 -3.02 9.66 17.63
C ARG A 195 -3.56 11.05 17.91
N PHE A 196 -4.84 11.26 17.61
CA PHE A 196 -5.55 12.52 17.88
C PHE A 196 -5.50 12.96 19.35
N ASP A 197 -5.40 12.01 20.29
CA ASP A 197 -5.30 12.26 21.73
C ASP A 197 -3.89 12.64 22.19
N GLY A 198 -2.94 12.81 21.26
CA GLY A 198 -1.56 13.23 21.55
C GLY A 198 -0.63 12.08 21.91
N HIS A 199 -1.16 10.89 22.23
CA HIS A 199 -0.38 9.69 22.54
C HIS A 199 -0.04 8.90 21.27
N TYR A 200 0.70 7.80 21.43
CA TYR A 200 1.11 6.93 20.34
C TYR A 200 0.17 5.76 20.11
N GLY A 201 0.05 5.36 18.85
CA GLY A 201 -0.49 4.08 18.45
C GLY A 201 0.59 3.23 17.78
N LEU A 202 0.60 1.94 18.08
CA LEU A 202 1.46 0.94 17.46
C LEU A 202 0.61 -0.04 16.66
N ILE A 203 0.95 -0.22 15.39
CA ILE A 203 0.39 -1.27 14.53
C ILE A 203 1.47 -2.32 14.30
N SER A 204 1.13 -3.56 14.59
CA SER A 204 2.01 -4.72 14.43
C SER A 204 1.32 -5.84 13.66
N PRO A 205 2.06 -6.67 12.92
CA PRO A 205 1.52 -7.89 12.34
C PRO A 205 0.98 -8.82 13.42
N ALA A 206 -0.14 -9.48 13.16
CA ALA A 206 -0.59 -10.57 14.00
C ALA A 206 0.41 -11.74 13.91
N ILE A 207 0.70 -12.33 15.07
CA ILE A 207 1.55 -13.52 15.24
C ILE A 207 0.77 -14.77 14.84
#